data_AF-A0A7J3AY03-F1
#
_entry.id   AF-A0A7J3AY03-F1
#
_cell.length_a   1.000
_cell.length_b   1.000
_cell.length_c   1.000
_cell.angle_alpha   90.00
_cell.angle_beta   90.00
_cell.angle_gamma   90.00
#
_symmetry.space_group_name_H-M   'P 1'
#
loop_
_entity.id
_entity.type
_entity.pdbx_description
1 polymer ?
#
loop_
_entity_poly.entity_id
_entity_poly.type
_entity_poly.pdbx_seq_one_letter_code
_entity_poly.pdbx_strand_id
1 'polypeptide(L)'
;MAQLNPDQVIEEFKRRTRRSYELYMKAKKLMPLGVSASIKYMEPYPLYSKGRGAIVYDVDGNEYIDLCCAYGALFIGHSNEMLVEAIKKRVSEGALLQDLLLQHYLILSFTLFSPLLF
;
A
#
# COMPACT_ATOMS: atom_id res chain seq x y z
N MET A 1 -24.42 6.00 -21.68
CA MET A 1 -23.50 6.32 -20.56
C MET A 1 -23.23 7.81 -20.63
N ALA A 2 -23.51 8.58 -19.58
CA ALA A 2 -23.21 10.02 -19.58
C ALA A 2 -21.70 10.21 -19.74
N GLN A 3 -21.29 11.07 -20.69
CA GLN A 3 -19.88 11.43 -20.83
C GLN A 3 -19.49 12.31 -19.63
N LEU A 4 -18.58 11.83 -18.79
CA LEU A 4 -18.02 12.61 -17.69
C LEU A 4 -17.12 13.70 -18.25
N ASN A 5 -17.36 14.95 -17.88
CA ASN A 5 -16.46 16.06 -18.21
C ASN A 5 -15.21 15.97 -17.32
N PRO A 6 -13.98 15.90 -17.89
CA PRO A 6 -12.74 15.83 -17.12
C PRO A 6 -12.57 16.93 -16.09
N ASP A 7 -12.96 18.17 -16.40
CA ASP A 7 -12.80 19.31 -15.50
C ASP A 7 -13.67 19.15 -14.24
N GLN A 8 -14.91 18.68 -14.42
CA GLN A 8 -15.83 18.41 -13.33
C GLN A 8 -15.31 17.29 -12.41
N VAL A 9 -14.68 16.26 -12.99
CA VAL A 9 -14.07 15.16 -12.21
C VAL A 9 -12.90 15.68 -11.39
N ILE A 10 -12.05 16.54 -11.98
CA ILE A 10 -10.90 17.14 -11.27
C ILE A 10 -11.37 18.07 -10.15
N GLU A 11 -12.39 18.89 -10.39
CA GLU A 11 -12.96 19.76 -9.36
C GLU A 11 -13.56 18.97 -8.19
N GLU A 12 -14.32 17.91 -8.50
CA GLU A 12 -14.90 17.04 -7.48
C GLU A 12 -13.81 16.30 -6.68
N PHE A 13 -12.77 15.81 -7.36
CA PHE A 13 -11.60 15.22 -6.71
C PHE A 13 -10.97 16.22 -5.73
N LYS A 14 -10.72 17.46 -6.17
CA LYS A 14 -10.14 18.52 -5.33
C LYS A 14 -11.02 18.84 -4.12
N ARG A 15 -12.33 18.89 -4.32
CA ARG A 15 -13.32 19.16 -3.27
C ARG A 15 -13.33 18.07 -2.19
N ARG A 16 -13.21 16.80 -2.59
CA ARG A 16 -13.28 15.65 -1.68
C ARG A 16 -11.99 15.32 -0.95
N THR A 17 -10.83 15.81 -1.40
CA THR A 17 -9.50 15.32 -0.98
C THR A 17 -8.58 16.43 -0.43
N ARG A 18 -9.17 17.38 0.31
CA ARG A 18 -8.48 18.60 0.77
C ARG A 18 -7.30 18.30 1.71
N ARG A 19 -7.44 17.35 2.64
CA ARG A 19 -6.34 16.99 3.56
C ARG A 19 -5.22 16.28 2.83
N SER A 20 -5.54 15.47 1.81
CA SER A 20 -4.53 14.88 0.92
C SER A 20 -3.69 15.95 0.23
N TYR A 21 -4.33 17.03 -0.26
CA TYR A 21 -3.61 18.17 -0.85
C TYR A 21 -2.66 18.86 0.14
N GLU A 22 -3.12 19.09 1.38
CA GLU A 22 -2.29 19.73 2.41
C GLU A 22 -1.05 18.89 2.75
N LEU A 23 -1.19 17.56 2.81
CA LEU A 23 -0.06 16.64 3.00
C LEU A 23 0.88 16.62 1.80
N TYR A 24 0.33 16.62 0.57
CA TYR A 24 1.12 16.71 -0.65
C TYR A 24 2.00 17.97 -0.68
N MET A 25 1.42 19.13 -0.32
CA MET A 25 2.17 20.40 -0.28
C MET A 25 3.28 20.40 0.76
N LYS A 26 3.11 19.67 1.88
CA LYS A 26 4.19 19.45 2.85
C LYS A 26 5.26 18.53 2.28
N ALA A 27 4.87 17.40 1.69
CA ALA A 27 5.79 16.42 1.13
C ALA A 27 6.62 16.99 -0.03
N LYS A 28 6.02 17.84 -0.88
CA LYS A 28 6.69 18.50 -2.02
C LYS A 28 7.85 19.41 -1.60
N LYS A 29 7.86 19.90 -0.36
CA LYS A 29 8.99 20.66 0.21
C LYS A 29 10.16 19.78 0.62
N LEU A 30 9.93 18.48 0.79
CA LEU A 30 10.91 17.52 1.33
C LEU A 30 11.44 16.56 0.26
N MET A 31 10.64 16.27 -0.77
CA MET A 31 10.96 15.30 -1.81
C MET A 31 10.54 15.81 -3.20
N PRO A 32 11.29 15.47 -4.27
CA PRO A 32 10.85 15.73 -5.64
C PRO A 32 9.44 15.16 -5.89
N LEU A 33 8.57 15.99 -6.49
CA LEU A 33 7.15 15.66 -6.73
C LEU A 33 6.35 15.24 -5.48
N GLY A 34 6.88 15.43 -4.27
CA GLY A 34 6.21 15.06 -3.02
C GLY A 34 5.98 13.56 -2.82
N VAL A 35 6.66 12.70 -3.57
CA VAL A 35 6.50 11.23 -3.51
C VAL A 35 7.85 10.51 -3.45
N SER A 36 7.88 9.32 -2.87
CA SER A 36 9.09 8.49 -2.75
C SER A 36 9.41 7.66 -4.01
N ALA A 37 8.44 7.52 -4.92
CA ALA A 37 8.57 6.78 -6.17
C ALA A 37 7.66 7.42 -7.22
N SER A 38 8.16 7.57 -8.45
CA SER A 38 7.43 8.23 -9.55
C SER A 38 6.08 7.58 -9.85
N ILE A 39 5.99 6.26 -9.71
CA ILE A 39 4.74 5.50 -9.92
C ILE A 39 3.60 5.88 -8.96
N LYS A 40 3.92 6.52 -7.83
CA LYS A 40 2.92 7.00 -6.86
C LYS A 40 2.38 8.39 -7.21
N TYR A 41 2.98 9.09 -8.18
CA TYR A 41 2.52 10.39 -8.60
C TYR A 41 1.29 10.27 -9.50
N MET A 42 0.30 11.12 -9.25
CA MET A 42 -0.83 11.34 -10.14
C MET A 42 -1.21 12.83 -10.12
N GLU A 43 -1.74 13.31 -11.23
CA GLU A 43 -2.36 14.63 -11.30
C GLU A 43 -3.80 14.58 -10.75
N PRO A 44 -4.27 15.61 -10.02
CA PRO A 44 -3.54 16.85 -9.67
C PRO A 44 -2.58 16.69 -8.47
N TYR A 45 -2.76 15.65 -7.66
CA TYR A 45 -1.89 15.27 -6.55
C TYR A 45 -2.24 13.85 -6.03
N PRO A 46 -1.31 13.14 -5.37
CA PRO A 46 -1.56 11.81 -4.81
C PRO A 46 -2.50 11.83 -3.59
N LEU A 47 -3.19 10.71 -3.38
CA LEU A 47 -3.95 10.44 -2.17
C LEU A 47 -3.05 9.89 -1.06
N TYR A 48 -3.31 10.32 0.17
CA TYR A 48 -2.73 9.74 1.38
C TYR A 48 -3.79 8.87 2.02
N SER A 49 -3.46 7.61 2.33
CA SER A 49 -4.47 6.64 2.71
C SER A 49 -3.97 5.56 3.65
N LYS A 50 -4.92 4.83 4.24
CA LYS A 50 -4.73 3.61 5.03
C LYS A 50 -5.69 2.53 4.52
N GLY A 51 -5.31 1.26 4.63
CA GLY A 51 -6.13 0.15 4.13
C GLY A 51 -6.37 -0.95 5.15
N ARG A 52 -7.50 -1.65 5.00
CA ARG A 52 -7.80 -2.93 5.67
C ARG A 52 -8.63 -3.82 4.72
N GLY A 53 -8.21 -5.07 4.54
CA GLY A 53 -8.80 -5.96 3.56
C GLY A 53 -8.68 -5.38 2.15
N ALA A 54 -9.78 -5.41 1.38
CA ALA A 54 -9.84 -4.81 0.04
C ALA A 54 -10.17 -3.31 0.03
N ILE A 55 -10.33 -2.69 1.21
CA ILE A 55 -10.81 -1.31 1.33
C ILE A 55 -9.69 -0.38 1.75
N VAL A 56 -9.62 0.77 1.08
CA VAL A 56 -8.72 1.88 1.37
C VAL A 56 -9.53 3.11 1.74
N TYR A 57 -9.09 3.79 2.79
CA TYR A 57 -9.63 5.05 3.26
C TYR A 57 -8.56 6.13 3.07
N ASP A 58 -8.89 7.20 2.35
CA ASP A 58 -8.01 8.35 2.33
C ASP A 58 -8.04 9.11 3.67
N VAL A 59 -7.12 10.06 3.83
CA VAL A 59 -7.08 10.94 5.01
C VAL A 59 -8.29 11.86 5.12
N ASP A 60 -9.08 12.00 4.05
CA ASP A 60 -10.29 12.79 3.99
C ASP A 60 -11.56 12.01 4.40
N GLY A 61 -11.46 10.69 4.57
CA GLY A 61 -12.53 9.80 4.97
C GLY A 61 -13.30 9.18 3.79
N ASN A 62 -12.83 9.36 2.55
CA ASN A 62 -13.40 8.69 1.40
C ASN A 62 -12.99 7.22 1.37
N GLU A 63 -13.94 6.35 1.06
CA GLU A 63 -13.73 4.91 0.94
C GLU A 63 -13.58 4.47 -0.52
N TYR A 64 -12.65 3.57 -0.77
CA TYR A 64 -12.33 3.03 -2.09
C TYR A 64 -12.10 1.52 -2.01
N ILE A 65 -12.51 0.80 -3.06
CA ILE A 65 -12.06 -0.58 -3.29
C ILE A 65 -10.69 -0.52 -3.96
N ASP A 66 -9.68 -1.13 -3.36
CA ASP A 66 -8.35 -1.21 -3.95
C ASP A 66 -8.30 -2.29 -5.02
N LEU A 67 -8.30 -1.86 -6.28
CA LEU A 67 -8.12 -2.74 -7.44
C LEU A 67 -6.67 -2.77 -7.95
N CYS A 68 -5.80 -1.92 -7.41
CA CYS A 68 -4.38 -1.90 -7.77
C CYS A 68 -3.63 -3.02 -7.02
N CYS A 69 -3.98 -3.26 -5.74
CA CYS A 69 -3.43 -4.31 -4.90
C CYS A 69 -1.88 -4.35 -4.92
N ALA A 70 -1.24 -3.17 -4.93
CA ALA A 70 0.21 -3.01 -5.11
C ALA A 70 0.78 -3.83 -6.28
N TYR A 71 0.11 -3.77 -7.44
CA TYR A 71 0.48 -4.50 -8.65
C TYR A 71 0.55 -6.03 -8.43
N GLY A 72 -0.32 -6.54 -7.56
CA GLY A 72 -0.44 -7.96 -7.21
C GLY A 72 0.31 -8.37 -5.93
N ALA A 73 1.22 -7.53 -5.41
CA ALA A 73 1.95 -7.84 -4.18
C ALA A 73 1.04 -7.93 -2.94
N LEU A 74 -0.09 -7.21 -2.94
CA LEU A 74 -1.07 -7.21 -1.85
C LEU A 74 -2.35 -7.99 -2.22
N PHE A 75 -2.23 -9.12 -2.92
CA PHE A 75 -3.41 -9.90 -3.35
C PHE A 75 -4.28 -10.41 -2.19
N ILE A 76 -3.70 -10.63 -0.99
CA ILE A 76 -4.43 -11.02 0.23
C ILE A 76 -5.05 -9.84 0.99
N GLY A 77 -4.96 -8.64 0.43
CA GLY A 77 -5.49 -7.41 1.00
C GLY A 77 -4.59 -6.75 2.05
N HIS A 78 -4.95 -5.53 2.41
CA HIS A 78 -4.26 -4.71 3.40
C HIS A 78 -4.43 -5.26 4.82
N SER A 79 -3.36 -5.27 5.61
CA SER A 79 -3.40 -5.63 7.04
C SER A 79 -4.06 -6.99 7.32
N ASN A 80 -3.79 -7.99 6.48
CA ASN A 80 -4.26 -9.36 6.69
C ASN A 80 -3.86 -9.87 8.08
N GLU A 81 -4.82 -10.36 8.87
CA GLU A 81 -4.63 -10.67 10.29
C GLU A 81 -3.58 -11.76 10.53
N MET A 82 -3.57 -12.81 9.69
CA MET A 82 -2.56 -13.87 9.79
C MET A 82 -1.16 -13.35 9.49
N LEU A 83 -1.02 -12.50 8.47
CA LEU A 83 0.27 -11.90 8.13
C LEU A 83 0.76 -10.95 9.23
N VAL A 84 -0.13 -10.10 9.75
CA VAL A 84 0.19 -9.17 10.84
C VAL A 84 0.66 -9.93 12.07
N GLU A 85 -0.02 -11.02 12.44
CA GLU A 85 0.38 -11.81 13.61
C GLU A 85 1.72 -12.53 13.39
N ALA A 86 1.93 -13.10 12.20
CA ALA A 86 3.21 -13.71 11.85
C ALA A 86 4.36 -12.70 11.93
N ILE A 87 4.16 -11.48 11.42
CA ILE A 87 5.14 -10.39 11.50
C ILE A 87 5.39 -9.99 12.96
N LYS A 88 4.33 -9.79 13.76
CA LYS A 88 4.46 -9.42 15.18
C LYS A 88 5.27 -10.45 15.96
N LYS A 89 4.94 -11.73 15.80
CA LYS A 89 5.68 -12.84 16.42
C LYS A 89 7.15 -12.83 15.98
N ARG A 90 7.41 -12.69 14.68
CA ARG A 90 8.79 -12.70 14.19
C ARG A 90 9.60 -11.53 14.71
N VAL A 91 9.00 -10.34 14.76
CA VAL A 91 9.66 -9.13 15.27
C VAL A 91 9.93 -9.24 16.78
N SER A 92 9.03 -9.84 17.57
CA SER A 92 9.26 -10.04 19.02
C SER A 92 10.37 -11.05 19.32
N GLU A 93 10.66 -11.98 18.39
CA GLU A 93 11.78 -12.91 18.48
C GLU A 93 13.13 -12.31 18.02
N GLY A 94 13.11 -11.15 17.35
CA GLY A 94 14.29 -10.40 16.91
C GLY A 94 14.27 -10.06 15.41
N ALA A 95 14.26 -8.76 15.09
CA ALA A 95 14.08 -8.25 13.74
C ALA A 95 15.36 -8.24 12.87
N LEU A 96 16.55 -8.32 13.47
CA LEU A 96 17.85 -8.19 12.80
C LEU A 96 18.91 -9.12 13.41
N LEU A 97 18.56 -10.40 13.63
CA LEU A 97 19.50 -11.39 14.16
C LEU A 97 20.41 -11.91 13.05
N GLN A 98 21.73 -11.71 13.20
CA GLN A 98 22.74 -12.09 12.22
C GLN A 98 22.81 -13.62 12.00
N ASP A 99 22.50 -14.42 13.02
CA ASP A 99 22.72 -15.87 13.01
C ASP A 99 21.47 -16.74 12.68
N LEU A 100 20.28 -16.12 12.52
CA LEU A 100 19.02 -16.85 12.30
C LEU A 100 18.63 -17.06 10.83
N LEU A 101 19.53 -16.68 9.91
CA LEU A 101 19.30 -16.83 8.47
C LEU A 101 19.07 -18.30 8.10
N LEU A 102 19.77 -19.26 8.71
CA LEU A 102 19.71 -20.67 8.29
C LEU A 102 18.34 -21.34 8.48
N GLN A 103 17.63 -21.09 9.60
CA GLN A 103 16.37 -21.81 9.86
C GLN A 103 15.20 -21.33 8.99
N HIS A 104 15.11 -20.02 8.71
CA HIS A 104 14.00 -19.47 7.92
C HIS A 104 14.19 -19.66 6.43
N TYR A 105 15.43 -19.55 5.91
CA TYR A 105 15.71 -19.89 4.51
C TYR A 105 15.45 -21.35 4.21
N LEU A 106 15.71 -22.27 5.16
CA LEU A 106 15.35 -23.68 4.99
C LEU A 106 13.84 -23.85 4.80
N ILE A 107 13.00 -23.26 5.66
CA ILE A 107 11.53 -23.39 5.55
C ILE A 107 10.99 -22.78 4.24
N LEU A 108 11.46 -21.58 3.87
CA LEU A 108 11.10 -20.95 2.59
C LEU A 108 11.59 -21.79 1.41
N SER A 109 12.78 -22.37 1.48
CA SER A 109 13.30 -23.25 0.43
C SER A 109 12.50 -24.54 0.30
N PHE A 110 12.08 -25.18 1.40
CA PHE A 110 11.21 -26.36 1.33
C PHE A 110 9.82 -26.03 0.78
N THR A 111 9.30 -24.83 1.04
CA THR A 111 7.96 -24.45 0.56
C THR A 111 7.98 -24.02 -0.91
N LEU A 112 9.05 -23.37 -1.37
CA LEU A 112 9.19 -22.90 -2.75
C LEU A 112 9.81 -23.94 -3.70
N PHE A 113 10.62 -24.88 -3.17
CA PHE A 113 11.38 -25.85 -3.96
C PHE A 113 11.08 -27.31 -3.63
N SER A 114 10.04 -27.65 -2.86
CA SER A 114 9.57 -29.04 -2.79
C SER A 114 8.68 -29.33 -4.01
N PRO A 115 9.13 -30.11 -5.00
CA PRO A 115 8.33 -30.46 -6.18
C PRO A 115 7.42 -31.67 -5.91
N LEU A 116 7.22 -32.07 -4.65
CA LEU A 116 6.69 -33.40 -4.30
C LEU A 116 5.21 -33.46 -3.92
N LEU A 117 4.40 -32.46 -4.31
CA LEU A 117 2.93 -32.51 -4.19
C LEU A 117 2.22 -31.82 -5.37
N PHE A 118 2.64 -32.11 -6.60
CA PHE A 118 1.79 -32.07 -7.80
C PHE A 118 2.13 -33.26 -8.71
#